data_AF-A0AA38YIV9-F1
#
_entry.id   AF-A0AA38YIV9-F1
#
_cell.length_a   1.000
_cell.length_b   1.000
_cell.length_c   1.000
_cell.angle_alpha   90.00
_cell.angle_beta   90.00
_cell.angle_gamma   90.00
#
_symmetry.space_group_name_H-M   'P 1'
#
loop_
_entity.id
_entity.type
_entity.pdbx_description
1 polymer ?
#
loop_
_entity_poly.entity_id
_entity_poly.type
_entity_poly.pdbx_seq_one_letter_code
_entity_poly.pdbx_strand_id
1 'polypeptide(L)'
;MSDAPGLVQFLNAIREMAQGLSVPSLLPIWERELLNARNPPRITRIHHEFENLTNTKGTLMAMDENNLVHRSFFFGPKEIRALRSRLPASLGACSTFEVLTAYVWRCRTIAFAVDPDEVVHISCVISMRGKRGFELPPGY
;
A
#
# COMPACT_ATOMS: atom_id res chain seq x y z
N MET A 1 -3.75 -2.19 17.96
CA MET A 1 -2.91 -1.71 16.84
C MET A 1 -3.76 -1.62 15.57
N SER A 2 -3.56 -0.60 14.73
CA SER A 2 -4.40 -0.27 13.56
C SER A 2 -3.59 -0.10 12.27
N ASP A 3 -4.27 -0.06 11.13
CA ASP A 3 -3.72 0.37 9.84
C ASP A 3 -3.77 1.91 9.68
N ALA A 4 -3.36 2.42 8.50
CA ALA A 4 -3.32 3.86 8.26
C ALA A 4 -4.70 4.55 8.42
N PRO A 5 -5.82 4.04 7.86
CA PRO A 5 -7.15 4.58 8.16
C PRO A 5 -7.47 4.64 9.66
N GLY A 6 -7.23 3.56 10.41
CA GLY A 6 -7.49 3.56 11.86
C GLY A 6 -6.61 4.55 12.63
N LEU A 7 -5.35 4.75 12.21
CA LEU A 7 -4.48 5.80 12.76
C LEU A 7 -5.05 7.20 12.49
N VAL A 8 -5.53 7.47 11.28
CA VAL A 8 -6.16 8.76 10.94
C VAL A 8 -7.42 9.00 11.80
N GLN A 9 -8.26 7.98 11.99
CA GLN A 9 -9.42 8.08 12.87
C GLN A 9 -9.03 8.39 14.31
N PHE A 10 -7.99 7.73 14.83
CA PHE A 10 -7.45 8.00 16.16
C PHE A 10 -6.92 9.44 16.30
N LEU A 11 -6.15 9.91 15.32
CA LEU A 11 -5.63 11.29 15.33
C LEU A 11 -6.76 12.32 15.25
N ASN A 12 -7.82 12.05 14.50
CA ASN A 12 -9.02 12.89 14.46
C ASN A 12 -9.74 12.91 15.82
N ALA A 13 -9.87 11.76 16.48
CA ALA A 13 -10.45 11.69 17.83
C ALA A 13 -9.63 12.49 18.85
N ILE A 14 -8.29 12.40 18.81
CA ILE A 14 -7.41 13.23 19.64
C ILE A 14 -7.65 14.72 19.36
N ARG A 15 -7.71 15.11 18.09
CA ARG A 15 -7.98 16.51 17.70
C ARG A 15 -9.30 17.00 18.29
N GLU A 16 -10.36 16.21 18.19
CA GLU A 16 -11.69 16.56 18.72
C GLU A 16 -11.68 16.70 20.24
N MET A 17 -11.05 15.75 20.95
CA MET A 17 -10.92 15.81 22.40
C MET A 17 -10.10 17.03 22.85
N ALA A 18 -9.03 17.36 22.13
CA ALA A 18 -8.23 18.56 22.40
C ALA A 18 -9.02 19.86 22.16
N GLN A 19 -10.07 19.82 21.31
CA GLN A 19 -11.00 20.93 21.10
C GLN A 19 -12.14 20.98 22.14
N GLY A 20 -12.13 20.08 23.13
CA GLY A 20 -13.09 20.07 24.23
C GLY A 20 -14.33 19.20 23.98
N LEU A 21 -14.37 18.41 22.90
CA LEU A 21 -15.44 17.43 22.71
C LEU A 21 -15.27 16.29 23.72
N SER A 22 -16.36 15.91 24.39
CA SER A 22 -16.35 14.82 25.37
C SER A 22 -16.37 13.43 24.75
N VAL A 23 -16.79 13.32 23.48
CA VAL A 23 -16.93 12.06 22.74
C VAL A 23 -16.48 12.29 21.29
N PRO A 24 -15.71 11.36 20.69
CA PRO A 24 -15.32 11.50 19.29
C PRO A 24 -16.53 11.32 18.35
N SER A 25 -16.50 11.99 17.21
CA SER A 25 -17.55 11.93 16.18
C SER A 25 -17.73 10.52 15.59
N LEU A 26 -16.67 9.71 15.64
CA LEU A 26 -16.67 8.31 15.28
C LEU A 26 -16.17 7.48 16.46
N LEU A 27 -17.05 6.66 17.02
CA LEU A 27 -16.69 5.75 18.11
C LEU A 27 -15.86 4.58 17.56
N PRO A 28 -14.70 4.27 18.17
CA PRO A 28 -13.93 3.10 17.80
C PRO A 28 -14.70 1.83 18.22
N ILE A 29 -14.59 0.78 17.42
CA ILE A 29 -15.07 -0.55 17.77
C ILE A 29 -13.91 -1.54 17.82
N TRP A 30 -14.08 -2.63 18.57
CA TRP A 30 -13.05 -3.67 18.63
C TRP A 30 -13.24 -4.74 17.55
N GLU A 31 -14.39 -5.44 17.57
CA GLU A 31 -14.92 -6.48 16.66
C GLU A 31 -13.94 -7.23 15.72
N ARG A 32 -12.71 -7.52 16.15
CA ARG A 32 -11.65 -8.11 15.31
C ARG A 32 -12.03 -9.46 14.72
N GLU A 33 -12.98 -10.14 15.34
CA GLU A 33 -13.58 -11.37 14.88
C GLU A 33 -14.24 -11.28 13.49
N LEU A 34 -14.62 -10.07 13.04
CA LEU A 34 -15.14 -9.85 11.68
C LEU A 34 -14.13 -10.24 10.59
N LEU A 35 -12.83 -10.25 10.92
CA LEU A 35 -11.75 -10.65 10.02
C LEU A 35 -11.10 -11.97 10.42
N ASN A 36 -11.73 -12.76 11.29
CA ASN A 36 -11.24 -14.09 11.63
C ASN A 36 -11.21 -15.00 10.40
N ALA A 37 -10.25 -15.92 10.39
CA ALA A 37 -10.21 -16.98 9.41
C ALA A 37 -11.47 -17.87 9.54
N ARG A 38 -11.91 -18.40 8.39
CA ARG A 38 -13.02 -19.36 8.34
C ARG A 38 -12.65 -20.65 9.09
N ASN A 39 -13.65 -21.27 9.72
CA ASN A 39 -13.53 -22.59 10.35
C ASN A 39 -14.60 -23.55 9.77
N PRO A 40 -14.23 -24.61 9.05
CA PRO A 40 -12.85 -25.01 8.72
C PRO A 40 -12.19 -24.05 7.71
N PRO A 41 -10.84 -24.02 7.66
CA PRO A 41 -10.13 -23.25 6.65
C PRO A 41 -10.54 -23.65 5.23
N ARG A 42 -10.76 -22.66 4.36
CA ARG A 42 -11.06 -22.88 2.93
C ARG A 42 -10.02 -22.19 2.06
N ILE A 43 -9.05 -22.96 1.58
CA ILE A 43 -8.01 -22.48 0.66
C ILE A 43 -8.59 -22.49 -0.75
N THR A 44 -8.64 -21.32 -1.39
CA THR A 44 -9.17 -21.15 -2.76
C THR A 44 -8.10 -20.80 -3.78
N ARG A 45 -6.92 -20.38 -3.32
CA ARG A 45 -5.79 -19.99 -4.16
C ARG A 45 -4.49 -20.20 -3.38
N ILE A 46 -3.43 -20.55 -4.10
CA ILE A 46 -2.06 -20.54 -3.57
C ILE A 46 -1.53 -19.10 -3.66
N HIS A 47 -1.07 -18.56 -2.54
CA HIS A 47 -0.55 -17.20 -2.44
C HIS A 47 0.97 -17.19 -2.55
N HIS A 48 1.48 -17.28 -3.78
CA HIS A 48 2.92 -17.26 -4.06
C HIS A 48 3.59 -15.96 -3.61
N GLU A 49 2.83 -14.87 -3.44
CA GLU A 49 3.34 -13.58 -2.93
C GLU A 49 3.88 -13.63 -1.49
N PHE A 50 3.56 -14.68 -0.72
CA PHE A 50 4.07 -14.91 0.64
C PHE A 50 5.10 -16.04 0.72
N GLU A 51 5.50 -16.60 -0.41
CA GLU A 51 6.61 -17.57 -0.42
C GLU A 51 7.91 -16.84 -0.06
N ASN A 52 8.70 -17.46 0.82
CA ASN A 52 10.02 -16.95 1.16
C ASN A 52 10.88 -17.00 -0.10
N LEU A 53 11.17 -15.83 -0.67
CA LEU A 53 12.08 -15.68 -1.81
C LEU A 53 13.51 -15.97 -1.33
N THR A 54 13.88 -17.25 -1.27
CA THR A 54 15.25 -17.69 -0.96
C THR A 54 16.23 -17.44 -2.12
N ASN A 55 15.74 -16.87 -3.24
CA ASN A 55 16.42 -16.90 -4.54
C ASN A 55 16.61 -15.51 -5.19
N THR A 56 16.62 -14.43 -4.41
CA THR A 56 17.13 -13.14 -4.93
C THR A 56 18.64 -13.21 -5.03
N LYS A 57 19.22 -12.82 -6.16
CA LYS A 57 20.68 -12.84 -6.44
C LYS A 57 21.50 -11.88 -5.56
N GLY A 58 20.91 -11.36 -4.47
CA GLY A 58 21.58 -10.55 -3.46
C GLY A 58 21.72 -9.07 -3.81
N THR A 59 21.44 -8.65 -5.04
CA THR A 59 21.63 -7.26 -5.50
C THR A 59 20.91 -6.23 -4.62
N LEU A 60 19.67 -6.53 -4.23
CA LEU A 60 18.88 -5.67 -3.34
C LEU A 60 19.13 -5.94 -1.84
N MET A 61 19.71 -7.08 -1.48
CA MET A 61 20.00 -7.44 -0.09
C MET A 61 21.38 -6.93 0.39
N ALA A 62 22.26 -6.53 -0.54
CA ALA A 62 23.58 -5.97 -0.25
C ALA A 62 23.56 -4.46 0.04
N MET A 63 22.38 -3.84 0.23
CA MET A 63 22.28 -2.42 0.54
C MET A 63 22.80 -2.15 1.96
N ASP A 64 23.75 -1.22 2.08
CA ASP A 64 24.16 -0.70 3.38
C ASP A 64 23.05 0.20 3.95
N GLU A 65 22.33 -0.33 4.94
CA GLU A 65 21.26 0.39 5.62
C GLU A 65 21.74 1.71 6.25
N ASN A 66 23.04 1.82 6.57
CA ASN A 66 23.62 3.03 7.16
C ASN A 66 23.88 4.14 6.14
N ASN A 67 23.77 3.85 4.84
CA ASN A 67 24.04 4.79 3.76
C ASN A 67 22.77 5.12 2.93
N LEU A 68 21.61 5.08 3.57
CA LEU A 68 20.35 5.45 2.94
C LEU A 68 20.09 6.96 3.11
N VAL A 69 19.77 7.64 2.01
CA VAL A 69 19.39 9.06 2.03
C VAL A 69 17.89 9.20 1.82
N HIS A 70 17.23 9.96 2.70
CA HIS A 70 15.83 10.32 2.54
C HIS A 70 15.69 11.54 1.60
N ARG A 71 14.88 11.39 0.54
CA ARG A 71 14.52 12.46 -0.40
C ARG A 71 13.03 12.42 -0.74
N SER A 72 12.46 13.58 -1.02
CA SER A 72 11.07 13.73 -1.45
C SER A 72 11.00 14.16 -2.90
N PHE A 73 10.07 13.58 -3.65
CA PHE A 73 9.77 13.94 -5.04
C PHE A 73 8.33 14.40 -5.14
N PHE A 74 8.08 15.50 -5.84
CA PHE A 74 6.75 16.08 -5.99
C PHE A 74 6.24 15.82 -7.41
N PHE A 75 5.02 15.28 -7.50
CA PHE A 75 4.35 15.01 -8.78
C PHE A 75 3.04 15.79 -8.82
N GLY A 76 3.05 16.93 -9.50
CA GLY A 76 1.88 17.75 -9.70
C GLY A 76 1.05 17.34 -10.92
N PRO A 77 -0.05 18.05 -11.21
CA PRO A 77 -0.92 17.74 -12.34
C PRO A 77 -0.21 17.74 -13.70
N LYS A 78 0.83 18.56 -13.87
CA LYS A 78 1.61 18.63 -15.11
C LYS A 78 2.45 17.36 -15.29
N GLU A 79 3.13 16.92 -14.23
CA GLU A 79 3.97 15.73 -14.22
C GLU A 79 3.11 14.47 -14.44
N ILE A 80 1.97 14.37 -13.76
CA ILE A 80 1.03 13.26 -13.96
C ILE A 80 0.51 13.20 -15.41
N ARG A 81 0.17 14.34 -16.01
CA ARG A 81 -0.24 14.38 -17.43
C ARG A 81 0.88 13.92 -18.36
N ALA A 82 2.12 14.37 -18.12
CA ALA A 82 3.27 13.95 -18.91
C ALA A 82 3.59 12.45 -18.77
N LEU A 83 3.37 11.88 -17.59
CA LEU A 83 3.49 10.43 -17.41
C LEU A 83 2.40 9.68 -18.17
N ARG A 84 1.15 10.16 -18.10
CA ARG A 84 0.01 9.56 -18.80
C ARG A 84 0.14 9.61 -20.32
N SER A 85 0.72 10.67 -20.88
CA SER A 85 0.90 10.78 -22.33
C SER A 85 1.92 9.79 -22.90
N ARG A 86 2.69 9.11 -22.04
CA ARG A 86 3.64 8.04 -22.44
C ARG A 86 3.01 6.65 -22.38
N LEU A 87 1.79 6.53 -21.87
CA LEU A 87 1.09 5.25 -21.80
C LEU A 87 0.58 4.84 -23.19
N PRO A 88 0.58 3.54 -23.52
CA PRO A 88 -0.02 3.06 -24.76
C PRO A 88 -1.50 3.44 -24.86
N ALA A 89 -1.96 3.84 -26.05
CA ALA A 89 -3.37 4.16 -26.28
C ALA A 89 -4.32 2.97 -26.07
N SER A 90 -3.80 1.74 -26.15
CA SER A 90 -4.55 0.51 -25.87
C SER A 90 -4.76 0.26 -24.38
N LEU A 91 -4.05 0.97 -23.51
CA LEU A 91 -4.20 0.84 -22.06
C LEU A 91 -5.47 1.58 -21.63
N GLY A 92 -6.33 0.89 -20.88
CA GLY A 92 -7.54 1.50 -20.32
C GLY A 92 -7.24 2.62 -19.31
N ALA A 93 -8.28 3.13 -18.66
CA ALA A 93 -8.12 4.15 -17.63
C ALA A 93 -7.28 3.62 -16.46
N CYS A 94 -6.19 4.32 -16.12
CA CYS A 94 -5.39 4.06 -14.92
C CYS A 94 -5.60 5.16 -13.88
N SER A 95 -5.60 4.81 -12.61
CA SER A 95 -5.53 5.75 -11.49
C SER A 95 -4.16 6.45 -11.43
N THR A 96 -4.09 7.59 -10.77
CA THR A 96 -2.81 8.29 -10.55
C THR A 96 -1.85 7.44 -9.70
N PHE A 97 -2.39 6.65 -8.76
CA PHE A 97 -1.63 5.70 -7.97
C PHE A 97 -0.92 4.68 -8.86
N GLU A 98 -1.64 4.00 -9.76
CA GLU A 98 -1.05 2.99 -10.66
C GLU A 98 0.05 3.57 -11.54
N VAL A 99 -0.19 4.76 -12.13
CA VAL A 99 0.78 5.42 -13.01
C VAL A 99 2.06 5.80 -12.25
N LEU A 100 1.93 6.41 -11.07
CA LEU A 100 3.09 6.78 -10.26
C LEU A 100 3.84 5.56 -9.73
N THR A 101 3.12 4.57 -9.22
CA THR A 101 3.69 3.33 -8.69
C THR A 101 4.50 2.61 -9.77
N ALA A 102 3.95 2.43 -10.97
CA ALA A 102 4.67 1.82 -12.07
C ALA A 102 5.90 2.63 -12.50
N TYR A 103 5.79 3.96 -12.56
CA TYR A 103 6.91 4.83 -12.91
C TYR A 103 8.05 4.77 -11.89
N VAL A 104 7.73 4.95 -10.60
CA VAL A 104 8.71 4.91 -9.51
C VAL A 104 9.34 3.54 -9.40
N TRP A 105 8.55 2.46 -9.54
CA TRP A 105 9.06 1.10 -9.54
C TRP A 105 10.07 0.88 -10.66
N ARG A 106 9.75 1.28 -11.90
CA ARG A 106 10.69 1.21 -13.03
C ARG A 106 11.97 2.02 -12.75
N CYS A 107 11.84 3.26 -12.29
CA CYS A 107 12.99 4.11 -11.97
C CYS A 107 13.87 3.48 -10.87
N ARG A 108 13.25 2.92 -9.82
CA ARG A 108 13.95 2.23 -8.73
C ARG A 108 14.73 1.03 -9.26
N THR A 109 14.10 0.17 -10.05
CA THR A 109 14.76 -1.02 -10.61
C THR A 109 15.94 -0.65 -11.50
N ILE A 110 15.82 0.39 -12.34
CA ILE A 110 16.92 0.90 -13.16
C ILE A 110 18.05 1.45 -12.28
N ALA A 111 17.72 2.26 -11.27
CA ALA A 111 18.69 2.90 -10.40
C ALA A 111 19.53 1.89 -9.60
N PHE A 112 18.93 0.75 -9.23
CA PHE A 112 19.64 -0.34 -8.55
C PHE A 112 20.45 -1.23 -9.49
N ALA A 113 20.38 -1.02 -10.81
CA ALA A 113 21.08 -1.83 -11.81
C ALA A 113 20.92 -3.34 -11.55
N VAL A 114 19.70 -3.74 -11.22
CA VAL A 114 19.34 -5.13 -10.92
C VAL A 114 19.67 -6.01 -12.12
N ASP A 115 20.14 -7.22 -11.87
CA ASP A 115 20.41 -8.23 -12.92
C ASP A 115 19.16 -8.38 -13.81
N PRO A 116 19.29 -8.37 -15.16
CA PRO A 116 18.14 -8.41 -16.06
C PRO A 116 17.23 -9.64 -15.90
N ASP A 117 17.77 -10.75 -15.38
CA ASP A 117 17.03 -11.99 -15.13
C ASP A 117 16.54 -12.10 -13.68
N GLU A 118 16.84 -11.12 -12.81
CA GLU A 118 16.36 -11.10 -11.44
C GLU A 118 14.92 -10.57 -11.38
N VAL A 119 14.06 -11.35 -10.71
CA VAL A 119 12.65 -11.01 -10.53
C VAL A 119 12.53 -9.95 -9.43
N VAL A 120 11.94 -8.80 -9.79
CA VAL A 120 11.62 -7.73 -8.84
C VAL A 120 10.12 -7.70 -8.61
N HIS A 121 9.71 -7.58 -7.35
CA HIS A 121 8.30 -7.49 -6.96
C HIS A 121 7.95 -6.09 -6.45
N ILE A 122 6.68 -5.72 -6.60
CA ILE A 122 6.08 -4.58 -5.93
C ILE A 122 4.84 -5.03 -5.16
N SER A 123 4.79 -4.67 -3.87
CA SER A 123 3.68 -4.97 -2.99
C SER A 123 2.95 -3.68 -2.64
N CYS A 124 1.62 -3.70 -2.71
CA CYS A 124 0.78 -2.56 -2.38
C CYS A 124 -0.34 -3.02 -1.45
N VAL A 125 -0.58 -2.25 -0.38
CA VAL A 125 -1.69 -2.51 0.53
C VAL A 125 -2.97 -1.99 -0.12
N ILE A 126 -4.01 -2.81 -0.10
CA ILE A 126 -5.33 -2.45 -0.64
C ILE A 126 -6.33 -2.50 0.50
N SER A 127 -7.11 -1.44 0.68
CA SER A 127 -8.21 -1.45 1.64
C SER A 127 -9.30 -2.42 1.18
N MET A 128 -9.76 -3.25 2.12
CA MET A 128 -10.91 -4.14 1.91
C MET A 128 -12.22 -3.52 2.40
N ARG A 129 -12.16 -2.41 3.14
CA ARG A 129 -13.36 -1.72 3.65
C ARG A 129 -14.25 -1.29 2.49
N GLY A 130 -15.54 -1.59 2.60
CA GLY A 130 -16.53 -1.24 1.58
C GLY A 130 -16.48 -2.10 0.32
N LYS A 131 -15.62 -3.13 0.27
CA LYS A 131 -15.69 -4.15 -0.78
C LYS A 131 -16.77 -5.17 -0.43
N ARG A 132 -17.40 -5.72 -1.47
CA ARG A 132 -18.41 -6.77 -1.33
C ARG A 132 -17.88 -7.93 -0.47
N GLY A 133 -18.59 -8.25 0.60
CA GLY A 133 -18.21 -9.29 1.57
C GLY A 133 -17.26 -8.81 2.68
N PHE A 134 -16.92 -7.51 2.73
CA PHE A 134 -16.06 -6.89 3.75
C PHE A 134 -16.69 -5.56 4.23
N GLU A 135 -17.92 -5.68 4.74
CA GLU A 135 -18.70 -4.57 5.31
C GLU A 135 -18.27 -4.35 6.76
N LEU A 136 -17.09 -3.76 6.93
CA LEU A 136 -16.57 -3.39 8.25
C LEU A 136 -17.27 -2.12 8.74
N PRO A 137 -17.71 -2.06 10.02
CA PRO A 137 -18.30 -0.85 10.57
C PRO A 137 -17.34 0.34 10.48
N PRO A 138 -17.84 1.59 10.37
CA PRO A 138 -17.00 2.76 10.16
C PRO A 138 -15.89 2.93 11.21
N GLY A 139 -16.15 2.57 12.48
CA GLY A 139 -15.20 2.68 13.59
C GLY A 139 -14.23 1.51 13.78
N TYR A 140 -14.24 0.52 12.87
CA TYR A 140 -13.34 -0.65 12.91
C TYR A 140 -11.90 -0.26 12.61
#